data_AF-A0A813N6N3-F1
#
_entry.id   AF-A0A813N6N3-F1
#
_cell.length_a   1.000
_cell.length_b   1.000
_cell.length_c   1.000
_cell.angle_alpha   90.00
_cell.angle_beta   90.00
_cell.angle_gamma   90.00
#
_symmetry.space_group_name_H-M   'P 1'
#
loop_
_entity.id
_entity.type
_entity.pdbx_description
1 polymer ?
#
loop_
_entity_poly.entity_id
_entity_poly.type
_entity_poly.pdbx_seq_one_letter_code
_entity_poly.pdbx_strand_id
1 'polypeptide(L)'
;MSRNYSASQYEKTFVPKRLQMYQIPKDPQPGVHPKASMSLNASSFVADNRGRLLPGIARSKRSPFGEFIGTWDLPKRIPGPYHVHPMGRTDKNFSALCSQRDQTIREMEQARIYAKEESSAHRTS
;
A
#
# COMPACT_ATOMS: atom_id res chain seq x y z
N MET A 1 8.61 7.46 -2.97
CA MET A 1 8.34 8.02 -1.62
C MET A 1 9.40 9.07 -1.34
N SER A 2 9.00 10.26 -0.90
CA SER A 2 9.92 11.30 -0.42
C SER A 2 10.23 11.12 1.08
N ARG A 3 11.37 11.66 1.53
CA ARG A 3 11.76 11.76 2.94
C ARG A 3 11.94 13.25 3.28
N ASN A 4 11.54 13.65 4.48
CA ASN A 4 11.77 14.99 5.00
C ASN A 4 12.96 14.96 5.96
N TYR A 5 14.05 15.66 5.63
CA TYR A 5 15.21 15.80 6.52
C TYR A 5 15.00 16.97 7.49
N SER A 6 15.68 16.95 8.64
CA SER A 6 15.57 18.02 9.64
C SER A 6 16.20 19.31 9.10
N ALA A 7 15.45 20.40 9.17
CA ALA A 7 15.94 21.75 8.90
C ALA A 7 16.46 22.46 10.17
N SER A 8 16.73 21.69 11.23
CA SER A 8 17.19 22.17 12.54
C SER A 8 16.35 23.35 13.04
N GLN A 9 16.92 24.57 13.03
CA GLN A 9 16.29 25.78 13.57
C GLN A 9 14.97 26.16 12.89
N TYR A 10 14.79 25.79 11.62
CA TYR A 10 13.60 26.14 10.84
C TYR A 10 12.49 25.09 10.88
N GLU A 11 12.73 23.93 11.51
CA GLU A 11 11.77 22.81 11.48
C GLU A 11 10.42 23.17 12.14
N LYS A 12 10.46 24.04 13.16
CA LYS A 12 9.29 24.42 13.96
C LYS A 12 8.14 24.97 13.12
N THR A 13 8.42 25.70 12.03
CA THR A 13 7.37 26.29 11.16
C THR A 13 6.68 25.25 10.29
N PHE A 14 7.35 24.13 9.99
CA PHE A 14 6.85 23.06 9.12
C PHE A 14 6.18 21.91 9.86
N VAL A 15 6.00 22.04 11.19
CA VAL A 15 5.25 21.06 11.97
C VAL A 15 3.80 21.01 11.47
N PRO A 16 3.20 19.81 11.29
CA PRO A 16 1.84 19.65 10.74
C PRO A 16 0.78 20.55 11.39
N LYS A 17 0.87 20.73 12.72
CA LYS A 17 -0.01 21.61 13.49
C LYS A 17 0.06 23.08 13.06
N ARG A 18 1.23 23.57 12.64
CA ARG A 18 1.41 24.96 12.15
C ARG A 18 1.02 25.11 10.69
N LEU A 19 1.17 24.05 9.90
CA LEU A 19 0.71 24.00 8.51
C LEU A 19 -0.81 23.79 8.40
N GLN A 20 -1.55 23.87 9.51
CA GLN A 20 -3.00 23.66 9.55
C GLN A 20 -3.42 22.29 9.00
N MET A 21 -2.57 21.27 9.14
CA MET A 21 -2.94 19.90 8.86
C MET A 21 -3.77 19.37 10.02
N TYR A 22 -5.09 19.22 9.80
CA TYR A 22 -6.05 18.71 10.79
C TYR A 22 -6.16 17.17 10.81
N GLN A 23 -5.34 16.47 10.02
CA GLN A 23 -5.27 15.02 9.98
C GLN A 23 -4.12 14.50 10.85
N ILE A 24 -4.11 13.19 11.13
CA ILE A 24 -2.99 12.54 11.79
C ILE A 24 -1.79 12.56 10.82
N PRO A 25 -0.67 13.21 11.17
CA PRO A 25 0.49 13.23 10.30
C PRO A 25 1.13 11.83 10.24
N LYS A 26 1.73 11.54 9.09
CA LYS A 26 2.38 10.25 8.83
C LYS A 26 3.46 9.90 9.86
N ASP A 27 4.22 10.90 10.27
CA ASP A 27 5.21 10.81 11.34
C ASP A 27 4.68 11.61 12.54
N PRO A 28 4.14 10.94 13.58
CA PRO A 28 3.40 11.61 14.66
C PRO A 28 4.30 12.36 15.65
N GLN A 29 5.59 12.03 15.70
CA GLN A 29 6.54 12.67 16.60
C GLN A 29 7.31 13.79 15.87
N PRO A 30 7.27 15.04 16.35
CA PRO A 30 8.11 16.11 15.83
C PRO A 30 9.60 15.78 16.05
N GLY A 31 10.47 16.07 15.09
CA GLY A 31 11.90 15.76 15.17
C GLY A 31 12.31 14.35 14.72
N VAL A 32 11.38 13.48 14.32
CA VAL A 32 11.71 12.16 13.73
C VAL A 32 12.05 12.33 12.25
N HIS A 33 13.14 13.05 12.00
CA HIS A 33 13.73 13.16 10.68
C HIS A 33 14.95 12.24 10.60
N PRO A 34 15.18 11.56 9.46
CA PRO A 34 16.46 10.93 9.22
C PRO A 34 17.57 11.96 9.42
N LYS A 35 18.53 11.65 10.30
CA LYS A 35 19.71 12.47 10.49
C LYS A 35 20.56 12.36 9.22
N ALA A 36 20.97 13.49 8.67
CA ALA A 36 21.98 13.50 7.63
C ALA A 36 23.30 13.02 8.25
N SER A 37 23.76 11.84 7.87
CA SER A 37 25.13 11.39 8.15
C SER A 37 25.96 11.58 6.90
N MET A 38 27.21 12.00 7.07
CA MET A 38 28.17 11.94 5.97
C MET A 38 28.54 10.48 5.72
N SER A 39 28.21 9.99 4.52
CA SER A 39 28.76 8.72 4.03
C SER A 39 30.10 9.01 3.38
N LEU A 40 31.16 8.36 3.88
CA LEU A 40 32.50 8.41 3.27
C LEU A 40 32.64 7.43 2.09
N ASN A 41 31.65 6.56 1.89
CA ASN A 41 31.69 5.51 0.88
C ASN A 41 31.13 6.00 -0.46
N ALA A 42 31.77 5.58 -1.55
CA ALA A 42 31.27 5.79 -2.91
C ALA A 42 29.96 5.03 -3.14
N SER A 43 29.05 5.59 -3.94
CA SER A 43 27.78 4.95 -4.30
C SER A 43 27.97 3.92 -5.40
N SER A 44 27.47 2.70 -5.21
CA SER A 44 27.39 1.68 -6.24
C SER A 44 26.05 1.71 -6.99
N PHE A 45 26.03 1.19 -8.22
CA PHE A 45 24.81 1.06 -8.99
C PHE A 45 23.98 -0.13 -8.50
N VAL A 46 22.68 0.12 -8.32
CA VAL A 46 21.70 -0.84 -7.77
C VAL A 46 20.68 -1.25 -8.86
N ALA A 47 20.67 -0.58 -10.00
CA ALA A 47 19.71 -0.80 -11.08
C ALA A 47 20.38 -0.76 -12.47
N ASP A 48 19.75 -1.45 -13.42
CA ASP A 48 20.06 -1.44 -14.84
C ASP A 48 19.72 -0.09 -15.49
N ASN A 49 20.25 0.14 -16.70
CA ASN A 49 19.94 1.30 -17.54
C ASN A 49 18.45 1.44 -17.90
N ARG A 50 17.64 0.41 -17.64
CA ARG A 50 16.17 0.42 -17.85
C ARG A 50 15.39 0.68 -16.54
N GLY A 51 16.07 0.96 -15.43
CA GLY A 51 15.45 1.17 -14.12
C GLY A 51 15.00 -0.11 -13.40
N ARG A 52 15.45 -1.29 -13.85
CA ARG A 52 15.20 -2.57 -13.18
C ARG A 52 16.27 -2.81 -12.12
N LEU A 53 15.90 -3.29 -10.94
CA LEU A 53 16.89 -3.65 -9.91
C LEU A 53 17.70 -4.87 -10.36
N LEU A 54 19.01 -4.86 -10.07
CA LEU A 54 19.90 -5.97 -10.39
C LEU A 54 19.45 -7.25 -9.64
N PRO A 55 19.64 -8.44 -10.24
CA PRO A 55 19.32 -9.70 -9.57
C PRO A 55 20.12 -9.85 -8.27
N GLY A 56 19.46 -10.29 -7.20
CA GLY A 56 20.07 -10.46 -5.88
C GLY A 56 19.94 -9.25 -4.93
N ILE A 57 19.53 -8.08 -5.44
CA ILE A 57 19.27 -6.93 -4.58
C ILE A 57 17.92 -7.09 -3.87
N ALA A 58 17.94 -6.92 -2.55
CA ALA A 58 16.74 -7.02 -1.73
C ALA A 58 15.71 -5.97 -2.15
N ARG A 59 14.49 -6.44 -2.45
CA ARG A 59 13.35 -5.59 -2.78
C ARG A 59 12.41 -5.50 -1.61
N SER A 60 11.75 -4.36 -1.45
CA SER A 60 10.60 -4.28 -0.55
C SER A 60 9.53 -5.27 -0.99
N LYS A 61 9.02 -6.09 -0.07
CA LYS A 61 7.86 -6.95 -0.31
C LYS A 61 6.57 -6.13 -0.53
N ARG A 62 6.55 -4.88 -0.05
CA ARG A 62 5.44 -3.95 -0.22
C ARG A 62 5.37 -3.45 -1.66
N SER A 63 4.15 -3.35 -2.19
CA SER A 63 3.88 -2.89 -3.54
C SER A 63 4.35 -1.43 -3.74
N PRO A 64 4.96 -1.10 -4.89
CA PRO A 64 5.37 0.27 -5.20
C PRO A 64 4.18 1.22 -5.37
N PHE A 65 2.98 0.69 -5.67
CA PHE A 65 1.73 1.45 -5.75
C PHE A 65 1.09 1.66 -4.37
N GLY A 66 1.81 1.35 -3.29
CA GLY A 66 1.34 1.49 -1.92
C GLY A 66 0.52 0.29 -1.44
N GLU A 67 -0.21 0.49 -0.35
CA GLU A 67 -1.16 -0.49 0.19
C GLU A 67 -2.55 -0.18 -0.33
N PHE A 68 -2.75 -0.37 -1.65
CA PHE A 68 -4.09 -0.31 -2.18
C PHE A 68 -4.89 -1.46 -1.58
N ILE A 69 -5.92 -1.09 -0.81
CA ILE A 69 -6.88 -2.04 -0.27
C ILE A 69 -8.13 -1.91 -1.13
N GLY A 70 -8.46 -2.98 -1.86
CA GLY A 70 -9.65 -3.02 -2.68
C GLY A 70 -10.92 -2.96 -1.82
N THR A 71 -12.05 -2.66 -2.46
CA THR A 71 -13.36 -2.56 -1.80
C THR A 71 -13.67 -3.79 -0.94
N TRP A 72 -13.34 -4.99 -1.40
CA TRP A 72 -13.57 -6.24 -0.66
C TRP A 72 -12.59 -6.52 0.47
N ASP A 73 -11.40 -5.92 0.44
CA ASP A 73 -10.35 -6.11 1.46
C ASP A 73 -10.38 -5.02 2.54
N LEU A 74 -11.23 -3.99 2.37
CA LEU A 74 -11.34 -2.88 3.31
C LEU A 74 -11.95 -3.35 4.64
N PRO A 75 -11.32 -3.06 5.79
CA PRO A 75 -11.83 -3.52 7.09
C PRO A 75 -13.22 -2.96 7.37
N LYS A 76 -13.99 -3.68 8.19
CA LYS A 76 -15.34 -3.27 8.62
C LYS A 76 -15.36 -1.86 9.23
N ARG A 77 -14.32 -1.51 9.98
CA ARG A 77 -14.10 -0.17 10.54
C ARG A 77 -12.68 0.28 10.22
N ILE A 78 -12.54 1.48 9.69
CA ILE A 78 -11.23 2.11 9.46
C ILE A 78 -10.77 2.67 10.82
N PRO A 79 -9.57 2.31 11.31
CA PRO A 79 -9.06 2.86 12.56
C PRO A 79 -8.79 4.37 12.41
N GLY A 80 -9.34 5.18 13.32
CA GLY A 80 -9.25 6.64 13.30
C GLY A 80 -10.17 7.29 14.33
N PRO A 81 -10.16 8.63 14.47
CA PRO A 81 -11.04 9.34 15.40
C PRO A 81 -12.50 9.02 15.07
N TYR A 82 -13.17 8.42 16.07
CA TYR A 82 -14.48 7.79 15.96
C TYR A 82 -15.57 8.80 15.59
N HIS A 83 -15.83 8.96 14.30
CA HIS A 83 -17.07 9.56 13.83
C HIS A 83 -18.00 8.41 13.46
N VAL A 84 -19.18 8.37 14.07
CA VAL A 84 -20.24 7.46 13.64
C VAL A 84 -20.63 7.91 12.24
N HIS A 85 -20.17 7.20 11.23
CA HIS A 85 -20.62 7.43 9.86
C HIS A 85 -21.91 6.63 9.67
N PRO A 86 -23.08 7.27 9.58
CA PRO A 86 -24.34 6.56 9.34
C PRO A 86 -24.36 5.83 7.99
N MET A 87 -23.50 6.25 7.06
CA MET A 87 -23.25 5.60 5.76
C MET A 87 -22.10 4.57 5.80
N GLY A 88 -21.58 4.23 6.98
CA GLY A 88 -20.53 3.24 7.16
C GLY A 88 -21.02 1.81 6.89
N ARG A 89 -20.10 0.86 6.75
CA ARG A 89 -20.44 -0.56 6.60
C ARG A 89 -21.09 -1.10 7.88
N THR A 90 -22.41 -1.28 7.83
CA THR A 90 -23.14 -2.04 8.85
C THR A 90 -22.74 -3.51 8.81
N ASP A 91 -22.93 -4.23 9.92
CA ASP A 91 -22.58 -5.64 10.08
C ASP A 91 -23.22 -6.52 9.00
N LYS A 92 -24.49 -6.24 8.69
CA LYS A 92 -25.26 -6.93 7.64
C LYS A 92 -24.68 -6.72 6.24
N ASN A 93 -24.30 -5.48 5.92
CA ASN A 93 -23.73 -5.17 4.61
C ASN A 93 -22.31 -5.75 4.47
N PHE A 94 -21.54 -5.76 5.57
CA PHE A 94 -20.22 -6.37 5.60
C PHE A 94 -20.29 -7.89 5.34
N SER A 95 -21.19 -8.61 6.01
CA SER A 95 -21.37 -10.05 5.78
C SER A 95 -21.83 -10.36 4.36
N ALA A 96 -22.77 -9.58 3.81
CA ALA A 96 -23.21 -9.73 2.43
C ALA A 96 -22.07 -9.53 1.42
N LEU A 97 -21.21 -8.53 1.64
CA LEU A 97 -20.02 -8.29 0.81
C LEU A 97 -19.00 -9.43 0.88
N CYS A 98 -18.79 -10.03 2.05
CA CYS A 98 -17.93 -11.20 2.18
C CYS A 98 -18.48 -12.39 1.39
N SER A 99 -19.78 -12.68 1.51
CA SER A 99 -20.42 -13.75 0.74
C SER A 99 -20.31 -13.52 -0.77
N GLN A 100 -20.52 -12.29 -1.23
CA GLN A 100 -20.41 -11.93 -2.65
C GLN A 100 -18.98 -12.07 -3.16
N ARG A 101 -17.98 -11.67 -2.36
CA ARG A 101 -16.56 -11.89 -2.66
C ARG A 101 -16.26 -13.39 -2.84
N ASP A 102 -16.72 -14.22 -1.91
CA ASP A 102 -16.43 -15.66 -1.98
C ASP A 102 -17.08 -16.33 -3.20
N GLN A 103 -18.30 -15.92 -3.56
CA GLN A 103 -18.97 -16.40 -4.77
C GLN A 103 -18.19 -16.02 -6.03
N THR A 104 -17.84 -14.74 -6.17
CA THR A 104 -17.10 -14.26 -7.33
C THR A 104 -15.71 -14.90 -7.46
N ILE A 105 -15.00 -15.14 -6.35
CA ILE A 105 -13.72 -15.87 -6.38
C ILE A 105 -13.92 -17.30 -6.90
N ARG A 106 -14.95 -18.02 -6.43
CA ARG A 106 -15.25 -19.37 -6.91
C ARG A 106 -15.58 -19.38 -8.40
N GLU A 107 -16.39 -18.44 -8.86
CA GLU A 107 -16.73 -18.30 -10.29
C GLU A 107 -15.48 -18.04 -11.14
N MET A 108 -14.57 -17.17 -10.68
CA MET A 108 -13.30 -16.90 -11.36
C MET A 108 -12.39 -18.14 -11.41
N GLU A 109 -12.35 -18.95 -10.34
CA GLU A 109 -11.58 -20.19 -10.31
C GLU A 109 -12.16 -21.24 -11.26
N GLN A 110 -13.47 -21.42 -11.27
CA GLN A 110 -14.16 -22.30 -12.21
C GLN A 110 -13.89 -21.89 -13.66
N ALA A 111 -14.01 -20.61 -13.98
CA ALA A 111 -13.71 -20.09 -15.31
C ALA A 111 -12.24 -20.31 -15.72
N ARG A 112 -11.30 -20.19 -14.78
CA ARG A 112 -9.88 -20.50 -15.01
C ARG A 112 -9.64 -21.97 -15.30
N ILE A 113 -10.30 -22.88 -14.57
CA ILE A 113 -10.21 -24.32 -14.79
C ILE A 113 -10.74 -24.65 -16.19
N TYR A 114 -11.94 -24.16 -16.51
CA TYR A 114 -12.56 -24.36 -17.81
C TYR A 114 -11.68 -23.87 -18.97
N ALA A 115 -11.15 -22.64 -18.89
CA ALA A 115 -10.24 -22.11 -19.91
C ALA A 115 -8.95 -22.93 -20.07
N LYS A 116 -8.45 -23.52 -18.97
CA LYS A 116 -7.27 -24.40 -19.00
C LYS A 116 -7.61 -25.72 -19.71
N GLU A 117 -8.77 -26.31 -19.42
CA GLU A 117 -9.27 -27.53 -20.06
C GLU A 117 -9.43 -27.33 -21.57
N GLU A 118 -10.07 -26.24 -22.01
CA GLU A 118 -10.19 -25.89 -23.43
C GLU A 118 -8.82 -25.74 -24.12
N SER A 119 -7.88 -25.03 -23.48
CA SER A 119 -6.52 -24.82 -24.03
C SER A 119 -5.70 -26.12 -24.12
N SER A 120 -6.06 -27.15 -23.36
CA SER A 120 -5.44 -28.47 -23.40
C SER A 120 -6.05 -29.35 -24.49
N ALA A 121 -7.38 -29.30 -24.66
CA ALA A 121 -8.10 -30.01 -25.73
C ALA A 121 -7.67 -29.53 -27.13
N HIS A 122 -7.43 -28.23 -27.30
CA HIS A 122 -6.91 -27.66 -28.55
C HIS A 122 -5.43 -27.98 -28.85
N ARG A 123 -4.66 -28.48 -27.87
CA ARG A 123 -3.25 -28.85 -28.04
C ARG A 123 -3.04 -30.32 -28.43
N THR A 124 -4.07 -31.15 -28.26
CA THR A 124 -4.06 -32.59 -28.54
C THR A 124 -4.83 -32.98 -29.82
N SER A 125 -5.40 -32.00 -30.52
CA SER A 125 -6.01 -32.15 -31.85
C SER A 125 -5.06 -31.65 -32.92
#